data_AF-A0A8T6BSH4-F1
#
_entry.id   AF-A0A8T6BSH4-F1
#
_cell.length_a   1.000
_cell.length_b   1.000
_cell.length_c   1.000
_cell.angle_alpha   90.00
_cell.angle_beta   90.00
_cell.angle_gamma   90.00
#
_symmetry.space_group_name_H-M   'P 1'
#
loop_
_entity.id
_entity.type
_entity.pdbx_description
1 polymer ?
#
loop_
_entity_poly.entity_id
_entity_poly.type
_entity_poly.pdbx_seq_one_letter_code
_entity_poly.pdbx_strand_id
1 'polypeptide(L)'
;MALFYYQALERNGRKTKGMIEADSARHARQLLRGKELIPVHIEARMNTSSGGMLQRRRHAHRRVAAADLALFTRQLATLVQAAMPLETCLQAVSEQSEKLHVKSLGMALRSRIQEGYTLSDSLR
;
A
#
# COMPACT_ATOMS: atom_id res chain seq x y z
N MET A 1 16.19 -11.57 -3.95
CA MET A 1 16.65 -10.31 -3.32
C MET A 1 15.50 -9.60 -2.62
N ALA A 2 15.67 -9.28 -1.34
CA ALA A 2 14.73 -8.53 -0.52
C ALA A 2 15.46 -7.41 0.25
N LEU A 3 14.75 -6.35 0.61
CA LEU A 3 15.27 -5.25 1.42
C LEU A 3 15.15 -5.58 2.91
N PHE A 4 16.27 -5.57 3.62
CA PHE A 4 16.31 -5.77 5.07
C PHE A 4 16.63 -4.45 5.75
N TYR A 5 15.81 -4.10 6.74
CA TYR A 5 16.17 -3.01 7.65
C TYR A 5 17.13 -3.57 8.70
N TYR A 6 18.24 -2.88 8.91
CA TYR A 6 19.21 -3.27 9.92
C TYR A 6 19.49 -2.12 10.88
N GLN A 7 19.70 -2.49 12.13
CA GLN A 7 20.35 -1.65 13.13
C GLN A 7 21.63 -2.37 13.54
N ALA A 8 22.76 -1.73 13.27
CA ALA A 8 24.07 -2.25 13.59
C ALA A 8 24.86 -1.26 14.47
N LEU A 9 25.95 -1.77 15.03
CA LEU A 9 26.85 -1.06 15.90
C LEU A 9 28.22 -1.01 15.23
N GLU A 10 28.76 0.19 15.06
CA GLU A 10 30.16 0.37 14.67
C GLU A 10 31.09 0.02 15.83
N ARG A 11 32.35 -0.28 15.50
CA ARG A 11 33.41 -0.57 16.48
C ARG A 11 33.59 0.54 17.53
N ASN A 12 33.21 1.77 17.18
CA ASN A 12 33.27 2.95 18.05
C ASN A 12 32.02 3.13 18.95
N GLY A 13 31.10 2.16 19.00
CA GLY A 13 29.90 2.25 19.83
C GLY A 13 28.75 3.05 19.21
N ARG A 14 28.90 3.56 17.99
CA ARG A 14 27.84 4.31 17.28
C ARG A 14 26.83 3.35 16.66
N LYS A 15 25.54 3.61 16.93
CA LYS A 15 24.43 2.85 16.33
C LYS A 15 24.14 3.41 14.94
N THR A 16 24.28 2.58 13.92
CA THR A 16 23.93 2.90 12.54
C THR A 16 22.69 2.13 12.11
N LYS A 17 21.84 2.79 11.33
CA LYS A 17 20.58 2.25 10.85
C LYS A 17 20.56 2.42 9.34
N GLY A 18 20.14 1.40 8.62
CA GLY A 18 20.12 1.44 7.17
C GLY A 18 19.30 0.33 6.55
N MET A 19 19.27 0.33 5.23
CA MET A 19 18.66 -0.73 4.44
C MET A 19 19.76 -1.48 3.69
N ILE A 20 19.64 -2.80 3.60
CA ILE A 20 20.55 -3.65 2.86
C ILE A 20 19.78 -4.67 2.04
N GLU A 21 20.20 -4.86 0.79
CA GLU A 21 19.62 -5.88 -0.08
C GLU A 21 20.33 -7.21 0.15
N ALA A 22 19.54 -8.26 0.40
CA ALA A 22 20.07 -9.60 0.61
C ALA A 22 19.06 -10.67 0.19
N ASP A 23 19.52 -11.90 -0.03
CA ASP A 23 18.62 -13.02 -0.35
C ASP A 23 18.05 -13.71 0.89
N SER A 24 18.64 -13.50 2.07
CA SER A 24 18.11 -13.98 3.35
C SER A 24 18.62 -13.15 4.52
N ALA A 25 17.97 -13.27 5.69
CA ALA A 25 18.45 -12.63 6.92
C ALA A 25 19.87 -13.09 7.31
N ARG A 26 20.24 -14.34 6.98
CA ARG A 26 21.60 -14.87 7.17
C ARG A 26 22.59 -14.19 6.24
N HIS A 27 22.21 -13.98 4.98
CA HIS A 27 23.01 -13.24 4.00
C HIS A 27 23.19 -11.77 4.40
N ALA A 28 22.13 -11.12 4.90
CA ALA A 28 22.20 -9.75 5.43
C ALA A 28 23.19 -9.62 6.61
N ARG A 29 23.21 -10.57 7.56
CA ARG A 29 24.21 -10.60 8.65
C ARG A 29 25.64 -10.70 8.13
N GLN A 30 25.86 -11.53 7.13
CA GLN A 30 27.18 -11.75 6.56
C GLN A 30 27.69 -10.49 5.85
N LEU A 31 26.84 -9.82 5.08
CA LEU A 31 27.17 -8.54 4.45
C LEU A 31 27.46 -7.44 5.48
N LEU A 32 26.72 -7.36 6.59
CA LEU A 32 26.96 -6.39 7.65
C LEU A 32 28.29 -6.66 8.38
N ARG A 33 28.60 -7.92 8.67
CA ARG A 33 29.90 -8.31 9.25
C ARG A 33 31.08 -7.99 8.33
N GLY A 34 30.90 -8.14 7.02
CA GLY A 34 31.91 -7.76 6.02
C GLY A 34 32.18 -6.26 5.97
N LYS A 35 31.25 -5.43 6.45
CA LYS A 35 31.40 -3.97 6.59
C LYS A 35 31.89 -3.55 7.97
N GLU A 36 32.42 -4.47 8.77
CA GLU A 36 32.84 -4.25 10.16
C GLU A 36 31.71 -3.76 11.11
N LEU A 37 30.46 -3.98 10.71
CA LEU A 37 29.29 -3.61 11.50
C LEU A 37 28.79 -4.82 12.30
N ILE A 38 28.51 -4.62 13.59
CA ILE A 38 27.95 -5.64 14.48
C ILE A 38 26.41 -5.53 14.43
N PRO A 39 25.69 -6.47 13.80
CA PRO A 39 24.25 -6.39 13.69
C PRO A 39 23.59 -6.62 15.05
N VAL A 40 22.80 -5.64 15.51
CA VAL A 40 22.01 -5.71 16.75
C VAL A 40 20.60 -6.21 16.45
N HIS A 41 20.02 -5.73 15.35
CA HIS A 41 18.68 -6.09 14.92
C HIS A 41 18.60 -6.14 13.40
N ILE A 42 17.98 -7.19 12.87
CA ILE A 42 17.75 -7.35 11.42
C ILE A 42 16.31 -7.80 11.24
N GLU A 43 15.53 -6.97 10.57
CA GLU A 43 14.16 -7.27 10.21
C GLU A 43 14.04 -7.42 8.70
N ALA A 44 13.44 -8.52 8.28
CA ALA A 44 13.02 -8.70 6.91
C ALA A 44 11.89 -7.71 6.64
N ARG A 45 12.16 -6.68 5.84
CA ARG A 45 11.08 -5.97 5.20
C ARG A 45 10.67 -6.84 4.02
N MET A 46 9.70 -7.73 4.24
CA MET A 46 8.84 -8.11 3.12
C MET A 46 8.37 -6.79 2.51
N ASN A 47 8.33 -6.68 1.19
CA ASN A 47 7.88 -5.49 0.45
C ASN A 47 6.43 -5.06 0.75
N THR A 48 5.88 -5.37 1.92
CA THR A 48 4.83 -4.62 2.56
C THR A 48 5.48 -3.38 3.18
N SER A 49 5.56 -2.30 2.41
CA SER A 49 5.39 -0.90 2.83
C SER A 49 4.99 -0.66 4.30
N SER A 50 5.87 -0.99 5.24
CA SER A 50 5.56 -1.08 6.68
C SER A 50 5.75 0.24 7.44
N GLY A 51 6.11 1.31 6.72
CA GLY A 51 5.85 2.68 7.20
C GLY A 51 4.38 3.07 7.03
N GLY A 52 3.60 2.31 6.27
CA GLY A 52 2.21 2.59 5.96
C GLY A 52 1.20 1.85 6.82
N MET A 53 1.55 0.86 7.66
CA MET A 53 0.53 -0.01 8.26
C MET A 53 -0.30 0.67 9.37
N LEU A 54 0.30 1.58 10.14
CA LEU A 54 -0.42 2.42 11.12
C LEU A 54 -1.26 3.53 10.45
N GLN A 55 -0.79 4.09 9.33
CA GLN A 55 -1.55 5.06 8.54
C GLN A 55 -2.67 4.40 7.72
N ARG A 56 -2.43 3.21 7.17
CA ARG A 56 -3.38 2.45 6.36
C ARG A 56 -4.56 1.96 7.19
N ARG A 57 -4.36 1.62 8.48
CA ARG A 57 -5.48 1.36 9.41
C ARG A 57 -6.29 2.62 9.74
N ARG A 58 -5.68 3.80 9.81
CA ARG A 58 -6.42 5.07 9.98
C ARG A 58 -7.15 5.51 8.70
N HIS A 59 -6.66 5.12 7.53
CA HIS A 59 -7.30 5.43 6.24
C HIS A 59 -8.34 4.38 5.80
N ALA A 60 -8.25 3.13 6.25
CA ALA A 60 -9.18 2.07 5.89
C ALA A 60 -10.61 2.28 6.44
N HIS A 61 -10.78 3.09 7.49
CA HIS A 61 -12.08 3.39 8.09
C HIS A 61 -12.44 4.87 8.08
N ARG A 62 -11.73 5.71 7.31
CA ARG A 62 -12.12 7.10 7.19
C ARG A 62 -13.32 7.17 6.25
N ARG A 63 -14.49 7.45 6.83
CA ARG A 63 -15.73 7.72 6.08
C ARG A 63 -15.42 8.72 4.97
N VAL A 64 -15.84 8.40 3.75
CA VAL A 64 -15.77 9.32 2.61
C VAL A 64 -16.63 10.53 2.94
N ALA A 65 -16.11 11.73 2.73
CA ALA A 65 -16.89 12.94 2.94
C ALA A 65 -18.09 12.97 1.99
N ALA A 66 -19.22 13.52 2.44
CA ALA A 66 -20.45 13.53 1.65
C ALA A 66 -20.27 14.16 0.25
N ALA A 67 -19.47 15.23 0.16
CA ALA A 67 -19.16 15.89 -1.11
C ALA A 67 -18.37 14.97 -2.08
N ASP A 68 -17.41 14.22 -1.56
CA ASP A 68 -16.60 13.29 -2.37
C ASP A 68 -17.44 12.11 -2.85
N LEU A 69 -18.32 11.62 -1.97
CA LEU A 69 -19.27 10.56 -2.32
C LEU A 69 -20.22 11.04 -3.42
N ALA A 70 -20.81 12.23 -3.28
CA ALA A 70 -21.71 12.79 -4.27
C ALA A 70 -21.05 12.96 -5.65
N LEU A 71 -19.79 13.43 -5.67
CA LEU A 71 -19.02 13.57 -6.91
C LEU A 71 -18.70 12.20 -7.53
N PHE A 72 -18.23 11.24 -6.72
CA PHE A 72 -17.95 9.88 -7.15
C PHE A 72 -19.18 9.21 -7.77
N THR A 73 -20.33 9.26 -7.08
CA THR A 73 -21.56 8.62 -7.57
C THR A 73 -22.12 9.31 -8.81
N ARG A 74 -21.96 10.64 -8.93
CA ARG A 74 -22.39 11.37 -10.13
C ARG A 74 -21.55 10.98 -11.34
N GLN A 75 -20.22 10.96 -11.21
CA GLN A 75 -19.33 10.56 -12.30
C GLN A 75 -19.58 9.12 -12.73
N LEU A 76 -19.74 8.21 -11.75
CA LEU A 76 -20.08 6.81 -12.02
C LEU A 76 -21.41 6.69 -12.77
N ALA A 77 -22.45 7.42 -12.34
CA ALA A 77 -23.75 7.41 -13.01
C ALA A 77 -23.66 7.88 -14.46
N THR A 78 -22.89 8.94 -14.75
CA THR A 78 -22.70 9.43 -16.12
C THR A 78 -22.05 8.38 -17.03
N LEU A 79 -20.99 7.71 -16.55
CA LEU A 79 -20.29 6.70 -17.35
C LEU A 79 -21.14 5.44 -17.55
N VAL A 80 -21.88 5.01 -16.52
CA VAL A 80 -22.80 3.88 -16.63
C VAL A 80 -23.96 4.19 -17.58
N GLN A 81 -24.49 5.42 -17.56
CA GLN A 81 -25.50 5.86 -18.53
C GLN A 81 -24.97 5.90 -19.96
N ALA A 82 -23.66 6.15 -20.14
CA ALA A 82 -22.98 6.03 -21.42
C ALA A 82 -22.69 4.57 -21.85
N ALA A 83 -23.30 3.59 -21.18
CA ALA A 83 -23.14 2.15 -21.44
C ALA A 83 -21.70 1.64 -21.34
N MET A 84 -20.84 2.33 -20.57
CA MET A 84 -19.50 1.83 -20.29
C MET A 84 -19.54 0.65 -19.30
N PRO A 85 -18.66 -0.35 -19.47
CA PRO A 85 -18.53 -1.44 -18.50
C PRO A 85 -18.23 -0.90 -17.11
N LEU A 86 -18.91 -1.46 -16.10
CA LEU A 86 -18.87 -0.95 -14.74
C LEU A 86 -17.46 -0.99 -14.11
N GLU A 87 -16.65 -1.98 -14.47
CA GLU A 87 -15.23 -2.07 -14.09
C GLU A 87 -14.41 -0.87 -14.62
N THR A 88 -14.67 -0.45 -15.85
CA THR A 88 -13.99 0.65 -16.54
C THR A 88 -14.45 1.98 -15.96
N CYS A 89 -15.74 2.10 -15.64
CA CYS A 89 -16.28 3.26 -14.92
C CYS A 89 -15.57 3.45 -13.58
N LEU A 90 -15.44 2.39 -12.78
CA LEU A 90 -14.77 2.45 -11.48
C LEU A 90 -13.29 2.81 -11.61
N GLN A 91 -12.61 2.29 -12.63
CA GLN A 91 -11.22 2.66 -12.91
C GLN A 91 -11.11 4.16 -13.24
N ALA A 92 -11.90 4.64 -14.20
CA ALA A 92 -11.86 6.03 -14.66
C ALA A 92 -12.16 7.02 -13.52
N VAL A 93 -13.22 6.78 -12.73
CA VAL A 93 -13.59 7.64 -11.60
C VAL A 93 -12.50 7.64 -10.52
N SER A 94 -11.86 6.50 -10.27
CA SER A 94 -10.76 6.40 -9.29
C SER A 94 -9.50 7.13 -9.73
N GLU A 95 -9.17 7.07 -11.03
CA GLU A 95 -8.00 7.74 -11.61
C GLU A 95 -8.17 9.27 -11.62
N GLN A 96 -9.40 9.75 -11.81
CA GLN A 96 -9.74 11.18 -11.76
C GLN A 96 -9.75 11.76 -10.33
N SER A 97 -9.75 10.92 -9.29
CA SER A 97 -9.80 11.40 -7.92
C SER A 97 -8.42 11.79 -7.39
N GLU A 98 -8.26 13.04 -6.96
CA GLU A 98 -7.04 13.53 -6.29
C GLU A 98 -6.87 12.93 -4.88
N LYS A 99 -7.97 12.48 -4.26
CA LYS A 99 -7.96 11.98 -2.89
C LYS A 99 -7.62 10.50 -2.85
N LEU A 100 -6.45 10.19 -2.29
CA LEU A 100 -5.94 8.80 -2.16
C LEU A 100 -6.96 7.82 -1.58
N HIS A 101 -7.79 8.24 -0.61
CA HIS A 101 -8.80 7.36 -0.03
C HIS A 101 -9.92 6.97 -1.02
N VAL A 102 -10.34 7.88 -1.90
CA VAL A 102 -11.43 7.63 -2.86
C VAL A 102 -10.90 6.78 -4.00
N LYS A 103 -9.68 7.08 -4.45
CA LYS A 103 -8.94 6.22 -5.39
C LYS A 103 -8.82 4.79 -4.85
N SER A 104 -8.42 4.63 -3.59
CA SER A 104 -8.29 3.29 -2.99
C SER A 104 -9.63 2.55 -2.88
N LEU A 105 -10.72 3.27 -2.61
CA LEU A 105 -12.06 2.71 -2.54
C LEU A 105 -12.52 2.20 -3.90
N GLY A 106 -12.44 3.02 -4.95
CA GLY A 106 -12.90 2.59 -6.27
C GLY A 106 -12.06 1.47 -6.87
N MET A 107 -10.75 1.43 -6.57
CA MET A 107 -9.88 0.29 -6.92
C MET A 107 -10.27 -0.99 -6.16
N ALA A 108 -10.62 -0.89 -4.87
CA ALA A 108 -11.08 -2.03 -4.09
C ALA A 108 -12.42 -2.59 -4.60
N LEU A 109 -13.37 -1.70 -4.94
CA LEU A 109 -14.64 -2.09 -5.56
C LEU A 109 -14.41 -2.80 -6.89
N ARG A 110 -13.54 -2.26 -7.75
CA ARG A 110 -13.18 -2.87 -9.03
C ARG A 110 -12.63 -4.29 -8.85
N SER A 111 -11.73 -4.51 -7.89
CA SER A 111 -11.19 -5.85 -7.60
C SER A 111 -12.31 -6.84 -7.26
N ARG A 112 -13.22 -6.46 -6.35
CA ARG A 112 -14.34 -7.35 -5.96
C ARG A 112 -15.27 -7.66 -7.13
N ILE A 113 -15.54 -6.68 -7.98
CA ILE A 113 -16.39 -6.92 -9.16
C ILE A 113 -15.70 -7.83 -10.17
N GLN A 114 -14.38 -7.68 -10.36
CA GLN A 114 -13.59 -8.60 -11.18
C GLN A 114 -13.53 -10.02 -10.60
N GLU A 115 -13.64 -10.15 -9.28
CA GLU A 115 -13.79 -11.42 -8.57
C GLU A 115 -15.22 -12.00 -8.66
N GLY A 116 -16.16 -11.30 -9.31
CA GLY A 116 -17.53 -11.76 -9.57
C GLY A 116 -18.57 -11.31 -8.55
N TYR A 117 -18.21 -10.46 -7.58
CA TYR A 117 -19.18 -9.92 -6.62
C TYR A 117 -20.06 -8.85 -7.27
N THR A 118 -21.29 -8.74 -6.77
CA THR A 118 -22.18 -7.64 -7.17
C THR A 118 -21.65 -6.29 -6.64
N LEU A 119 -22.05 -5.19 -7.29
CA LEU A 119 -21.71 -3.84 -6.79
C LEU A 119 -22.24 -3.63 -5.35
N SER A 120 -23.46 -4.08 -5.08
CA SER A 120 -24.08 -4.02 -3.75
C SER A 120 -23.29 -4.75 -2.68
N ASP A 121 -22.78 -5.95 -2.98
CA ASP A 121 -21.97 -6.71 -2.02
C ASP A 121 -20.56 -6.12 -1.85
N SER A 122 -20.06 -5.45 -2.88
CA SER A 122 -18.76 -4.78 -2.84
C SER A 122 -18.79 -3.51 -1.97
N LEU A 123 -19.96 -2.88 -1.81
CA LEU A 123 -20.16 -1.65 -1.03
C LEU A 123 -20.42 -1.88 0.47
N ARG A 124 -20.63 -3.13 0.89
CA ARG A 124 -20.80 -3.52 2.29
C ARG A 124 -19.45 -3.64 3.00
#